data_AF-A0A962HVU6-F1
#
_entry.id   AF-A0A962HVU6-F1
#
_cell.length_a   1.000
_cell.length_b   1.000
_cell.length_c   1.000
_cell.angle_alpha   90.00
_cell.angle_beta   90.00
_cell.angle_gamma   90.00
#
_symmetry.space_group_name_H-M   'P 1'
#
loop_
_entity.id
_entity.type
_entity.pdbx_description
1 polymer ?
#
loop_
_entity_poly.entity_id
_entity_poly.type
_entity_poly.pdbx_seq_one_letter_code
_entity_poly.pdbx_strand_id
1 'polypeptide(L)' 'LDSVSASQFAGRETAEILLRPGTPKEKKLSGQAYLANYGLPQFLFHVTTAYAILRHNGLAIGKRDFMGTY' A
#
# COMPACT_ATOMS: atom_id res chain seq x y z
N LEU A 1 0.08 -13.49 -1.17
CA LEU A 1 -0.23 -12.92 -2.51
C LEU A 1 -0.16 -14.01 -3.59
N ASP A 2 -0.12 -15.28 -3.17
CA ASP A 2 0.36 -16.39 -4.00
C ASP A 2 -0.77 -17.05 -4.82
N SER A 3 -2.01 -16.64 -4.58
CA SER A 3 -3.19 -17.04 -5.34
C SER A 3 -3.60 -16.06 -6.43
N VAL A 4 -2.87 -14.94 -6.59
CA VAL A 4 -3.15 -13.95 -7.63
C VAL A 4 -2.09 -13.98 -8.74
N SER A 5 -2.52 -13.98 -10.00
CA SER A 5 -1.65 -13.98 -11.18
C SER A 5 -1.63 -12.61 -11.86
N ALA A 6 -0.54 -12.29 -12.56
CA ALA A 6 -0.40 -11.03 -13.28
C ALA A 6 -1.52 -10.80 -14.32
N SER A 7 -2.00 -11.87 -14.97
CA SER A 7 -3.08 -11.79 -15.96
C SER A 7 -4.40 -11.27 -15.37
N GLN A 8 -4.64 -11.45 -14.06
CA GLN A 8 -5.81 -10.89 -13.38
C GLN A 8 -5.75 -9.36 -13.24
N PHE A 9 -4.59 -8.75 -13.47
CA PHE A 9 -4.38 -7.31 -13.40
C PHE A 9 -4.38 -6.61 -14.76
N ALA A 10 -4.46 -7.35 -15.87
CA ALA A 10 -4.55 -6.76 -17.20
C ALA A 10 -5.80 -5.88 -17.32
N GLY A 11 -5.64 -4.62 -17.72
CA GLY A 11 -6.73 -3.65 -17.85
C GLY A 11 -7.19 -3.01 -16.53
N ARG A 12 -6.62 -3.40 -15.39
CA ARG A 12 -7.04 -2.90 -14.06
C ARG A 12 -6.54 -1.50 -13.76
N GLU A 13 -5.58 -0.99 -14.53
CA GLU A 13 -5.07 0.38 -14.42
C GLU A 13 -6.18 1.43 -14.61
N THR A 14 -7.21 1.12 -15.42
CA THR A 14 -8.36 1.99 -15.66
C THR A 14 -9.60 1.63 -14.83
N ALA A 15 -9.59 0.49 -14.13
CA ALA A 15 -10.74 0.05 -13.35
C ALA A 15 -11.11 1.06 -12.26
N GLU A 16 -12.41 1.30 -12.07
CA GLU A 16 -12.88 2.20 -11.01
C GLU A 16 -12.78 1.52 -9.64
N ILE A 17 -12.08 2.18 -8.71
CA ILE A 17 -11.99 1.83 -7.31
C ILE A 17 -12.77 2.87 -6.50
N LEU A 18 -13.80 2.41 -5.78
CA LEU A 18 -14.64 3.25 -4.94
C LEU A 18 -14.14 3.23 -3.50
N LEU A 19 -13.70 4.39 -3.01
CA LEU A 19 -13.29 4.57 -1.62
C LEU A 19 -14.45 5.09 -0.79
N ARG A 20 -14.61 4.49 0.41
CA ARG A 20 -15.61 4.90 1.41
C ARG A 20 -17.03 5.00 0.82
N PRO A 21 -17.52 3.91 0.20
CA PRO A 21 -18.83 3.90 -0.47
C PRO A 21 -19.95 4.29 0.50
N GLY A 22 -20.88 5.13 0.05
CA GLY A 22 -22.04 5.57 0.84
C GLY A 22 -21.74 6.61 1.92
N THR A 23 -20.56 7.25 1.90
CA THR A 23 -20.19 8.32 2.84
C THR A 23 -20.06 9.67 2.12
N PRO A 24 -20.18 10.83 2.83
CA PRO A 24 -19.90 12.14 2.24
C PRO A 24 -18.47 12.32 1.71
N LYS A 25 -17.55 11.40 2.05
CA LYS A 25 -16.16 11.39 1.60
C LYS A 25 -15.89 10.34 0.52
N GLU A 26 -16.94 9.83 -0.13
CA GLU A 26 -16.83 8.88 -1.22
C GLU A 26 -15.91 9.45 -2.31
N LYS A 27 -15.02 8.60 -2.85
CA LYS A 27 -14.11 9.00 -3.92
C LYS A 27 -13.90 7.87 -4.91
N LYS A 28 -14.03 8.18 -6.19
CA LYS A 28 -13.71 7.28 -7.30
C LYS A 28 -12.28 7.56 -7.77
N LEU A 29 -11.50 6.50 -7.98
CA LEU A 29 -10.15 6.55 -8.52
C LEU A 29 -10.00 5.47 -9.61
N SER A 30 -9.21 5.73 -10.65
CA SER A 30 -8.72 4.63 -11.49
C SER A 30 -7.80 3.72 -10.68
N GLY A 31 -7.63 2.47 -11.09
CA GLY A 31 -6.75 1.51 -10.41
C GLY A 31 -5.32 2.03 -10.29
N GLN A 32 -4.80 2.68 -11.35
CA GLN A 32 -3.48 3.30 -11.32
C GLN A 32 -3.40 4.45 -10.30
N ALA A 33 -4.39 5.34 -10.27
CA ALA A 33 -4.41 6.46 -9.34
C ALA A 33 -4.60 5.99 -7.89
N TYR A 34 -5.42 4.95 -7.68
CA TYR A 34 -5.56 4.29 -6.38
C TYR A 34 -4.22 3.73 -5.92
N LEU A 35 -3.55 2.92 -6.74
CA LEU A 35 -2.30 2.28 -6.33
C LEU A 35 -1.21 3.32 -6.00
N ALA A 36 -0.93 4.24 -6.93
CA ALA A 36 0.19 5.17 -6.81
C ALA A 36 -0.02 6.24 -5.73
N ASN A 37 -1.25 6.78 -5.63
CA ASN A 37 -1.49 7.98 -4.83
C ASN A 37 -2.25 7.70 -3.53
N TYR A 38 -2.77 6.48 -3.33
CA TYR A 38 -3.55 6.13 -2.15
C TYR A 38 -3.04 4.85 -1.47
N GLY A 39 -2.99 3.74 -2.19
CA GLY A 39 -2.60 2.42 -1.67
C GLY A 39 -1.15 2.36 -1.21
N LEU A 40 -0.20 2.66 -2.10
CA LEU A 40 1.23 2.61 -1.79
C LEU A 40 1.63 3.59 -0.67
N PRO A 41 1.24 4.88 -0.71
CA PRO A 41 1.59 5.81 0.37
C PRO A 41 1.06 5.37 1.74
N GLN A 42 -0.17 4.87 1.82
CA GLN A 42 -0.72 4.40 3.11
C GLN A 42 -0.03 3.12 3.59
N PHE A 43 0.20 2.16 2.70
CA PHE A 43 0.93 0.95 3.04
C PHE A 43 2.30 1.27 3.62
N LEU A 44 3.09 2.10 2.93
CA LEU A 44 4.42 2.48 3.39
C LEU A 44 4.40 3.37 4.63
N PHE A 45 3.39 4.22 4.82
CA PHE A 45 3.22 4.97 6.06
C PHE A 45 3.12 4.01 7.26
N HIS A 46 2.27 2.98 7.17
CA HIS A 46 2.09 2.02 8.26
C HIS A 46 3.30 1.12 8.47
N VAL A 47 3.94 0.62 7.41
CA VAL A 47 5.18 -0.18 7.53
C VAL A 47 6.29 0.64 8.18
N THR A 48 6.49 1.89 7.74
CA THR A 48 7.51 2.79 8.31
C THR A 48 7.20 3.14 9.76
N THR A 49 5.93 3.33 10.11
CA THR A 49 5.51 3.61 11.49
C THR A 49 5.79 2.43 12.40
N ALA A 50 5.46 1.21 11.98
CA ALA A 50 5.77 -0.01 12.73
C ALA A 50 7.28 -0.19 12.92
N TYR A 51 8.05 0.01 11.85
CA TYR A 51 9.52 0.03 11.89
C TYR A 51 10.04 1.05 12.93
N ALA A 52 9.53 2.28 12.91
CA ALA A 52 9.95 3.33 13.81
C ALA A 52 9.62 3.03 15.27
N ILE A 53 8.43 2.49 15.56
CA ILE A 53 8.02 2.11 16.93
C ILE A 53 8.94 1.02 17.48
N LEU A 54 9.18 -0.05 16.72
CA LEU A 54 10.05 -1.15 17.16
C LEU A 54 11.48 -0.66 17.40
N ARG A 55 12.02 0.13 16.46
CA ARG A 55 13.37 0.69 16.59
C ARG A 55 13.47 1.66 17.77
N HIS A 56 12.46 2.49 17.99
CA HIS A 56 12.40 3.40 19.13
C HIS A 56 12.39 2.65 20.48
N ASN A 57 11.75 1.47 20.54
CA ASN A 57 11.75 0.61 21.73
C ASN A 57 13.02 -0.26 21.87
N GLY A 58 14.07 0.01 21.09
CA GLY A 58 15.38 -0.63 21.25
C GLY A 58 15.56 -1.94 20.46
N LEU A 59 14.61 -2.33 19.61
CA LEU A 59 14.84 -3.47 18.71
C LEU A 59 15.93 -3.11 17.69
N ALA A 60 16.94 -3.97 17.55
CA ALA A 60 18.10 -3.78 16.70
C ALA A 60 17.80 -4.00 15.20
N ILE A 61 16.87 -3.23 14.65
CA ILE A 61 16.51 -3.21 13.23
C ILE A 61 17.03 -1.93 12.54
N GLY A 62 17.41 -2.05 11.27
CA GLY A 62 18.02 -1.01 10.46
C GLY A 62 17.37 -0.89 9.09
N LYS A 63 17.95 -0.04 8.24
CA LYS A 63 17.45 0.18 6.87
C LYS A 63 17.41 -1.11 6.06
N ARG A 64 18.34 -2.05 6.29
CA ARG A 64 18.37 -3.34 5.59
C ARG A 64 17.16 -4.20 5.90
N ASP A 65 16.68 -4.18 7.15
CA ASP A 65 15.48 -4.91 7.56
C ASP A 65 14.21 -4.31 6.94
N PHE A 66 14.19 -2.99 6.74
CA PHE A 66 13.09 -2.31 6.03
C PHE A 66 13.12 -2.55 4.52
N MET A 67 14.30 -2.44 3.89
CA MET A 67 14.46 -2.56 2.43
C MET A 67 14.44 -4.00 1.93
N GLY A 68 14.72 -4.98 2.81
CA GLY A 68 14.87 -6.38 2.44
C GLY A 68 16.14 -6.67 1.64
N THR A 69 16.10 -7.76 0.89
CA THR A 69 17.13 -8.14 -0.09
C THR A 69 16.73 -7.63 -1.47
N TYR A 70 17.70 -7.11 -2.21
CA TYR A 70 17.56 -6.68 -3.60
C TYR A 70 18.48 -7.52 -4.49
#